data_AF-A0A1A8ZCF1-F1
#
_entry.id   AF-A0A1A8ZCF1-F1
#
_cell.length_a   1.000
_cell.length_b   1.000
_cell.length_c   1.000
_cell.angle_alpha   90.00
_cell.angle_beta   90.00
_cell.angle_gamma   90.00
#
_symmetry.space_group_name_H-M   'P 1'
#
loop_
_entity.id
_entity.type
_entity.pdbx_description
1 polymer ?
#
loop_
_entity_poly.entity_id
_entity_poly.type
_entity_poly.pdbx_seq_one_letter_code
_entity_poly.pdbx_strand_id
1 'polypeptide(L)'
;MAERVADGDGRSGPVGRDVRYGAAVADTIRIAVAQTEVGTEPAANGAAIRAAMRRAADEGARLVHFAEGALSGYAGAAKPHFAGWRIDWAPVADELRRTMALAGELGVWVVVGGNHRLSGGHRPHNSLWVIDDRGALADRYDKRFISYAELTGYYTPGDHTCVVEVDGFRFGFLICIEVAFPELWSEQRALGVDCVLFSTFSEDPVFETMVRGHAAAHGF
;
A
#
# COMPACT_ATOMS: atom_id res chain seq x y z
N MET A 1 -31.54 -34.88 -27.37
CA MET A 1 -31.33 -34.82 -25.92
C MET A 1 -30.27 -33.75 -25.69
N ALA A 2 -30.58 -32.45 -25.66
CA ALA A 2 -31.44 -31.70 -24.74
C ALA A 2 -30.95 -31.81 -23.28
N GLU A 3 -30.07 -30.88 -22.89
CA GLU A 3 -30.22 -30.12 -21.64
C GLU A 3 -29.44 -28.79 -21.75
N ARG A 4 -30.17 -27.68 -21.70
CA ARG A 4 -29.71 -26.33 -21.37
C ARG A 4 -30.16 -26.05 -19.95
N VAL A 5 -29.30 -25.54 -19.08
CA VAL A 5 -29.59 -24.67 -17.89
C VAL A 5 -28.21 -24.18 -17.40
N ALA A 6 -27.90 -22.95 -17.00
CA ALA A 6 -28.49 -21.61 -17.14
C ALA A 6 -27.37 -20.59 -16.84
N ASP A 7 -27.56 -19.38 -17.35
CA ASP A 7 -26.83 -18.17 -16.99
C ASP A 7 -26.89 -17.88 -15.49
N GLY A 8 -25.76 -17.45 -14.92
CA GLY A 8 -25.65 -16.89 -13.59
C GLY A 8 -24.86 -15.58 -13.64
N ASP A 9 -25.54 -14.51 -14.04
CA ASP A 9 -25.08 -13.11 -13.94
C ASP A 9 -24.96 -12.73 -12.46
N GLY A 10 -23.79 -12.97 -11.87
CA GLY A 10 -23.46 -12.58 -10.51
C GLY A 10 -22.84 -11.19 -10.46
N ARG A 11 -23.56 -10.16 -10.92
CA ARG A 11 -23.20 -8.76 -10.62
C ARG A 11 -23.34 -8.55 -9.11
N SER A 12 -22.22 -8.60 -8.39
CA SER A 12 -22.14 -8.06 -7.04
C SER A 12 -22.31 -6.54 -7.14
N GLY A 13 -23.52 -6.06 -6.86
CA GLY A 13 -23.78 -4.64 -6.61
C GLY A 13 -22.97 -4.14 -5.41
N PRO A 14 -22.89 -2.81 -5.21
CA PRO A 14 -22.12 -2.24 -4.11
C PRO A 14 -22.65 -2.80 -2.78
N VAL A 15 -21.76 -3.43 -2.02
CA VAL A 15 -22.01 -3.89 -0.66
C VAL A 15 -22.40 -2.67 0.16
N GLY A 16 -23.67 -2.62 0.59
CA GLY A 16 -24.17 -1.57 1.46
C GLY A 16 -23.36 -1.51 2.76
N ARG A 17 -23.31 -0.33 3.38
CA ARG A 17 -22.66 -0.12 4.68
C ARG A 17 -23.24 -1.08 5.72
N ASP A 18 -22.50 -2.13 6.06
CA ASP A 18 -22.72 -2.88 7.30
C ASP A 18 -22.33 -1.97 8.47
N VAL A 19 -23.29 -1.17 8.93
CA VAL A 19 -23.13 -0.30 10.09
C VAL A 19 -23.01 -1.19 11.33
N ARG A 20 -21.78 -1.48 11.75
CA ARG A 20 -21.50 -2.06 13.07
C ARG A 20 -21.78 -0.99 14.13
N TYR A 21 -22.96 -1.04 14.74
CA TYR A 21 -23.27 -0.27 15.96
C TYR A 21 -22.38 -0.78 17.10
N GLY A 22 -21.35 -0.01 17.50
CA GLY A 22 -20.62 -0.31 18.74
C GLY A 22 -19.29 0.40 18.98
N ALA A 23 -18.60 0.90 17.95
CA ALA A 23 -17.40 1.73 18.13
C ALA A 23 -17.78 3.20 17.90
N ALA A 24 -17.36 4.10 18.79
CA ALA A 24 -17.43 5.53 18.52
C ALA A 24 -16.58 5.82 17.27
N VAL A 25 -17.19 6.38 16.23
CA VAL A 25 -16.45 6.90 15.07
C VAL A 25 -15.62 8.08 15.58
N ALA A 26 -14.31 8.05 15.37
CA ALA A 26 -13.49 9.20 15.74
C ALA A 26 -13.82 10.37 14.81
N ASP A 27 -14.01 11.58 15.34
CA ASP A 27 -14.24 12.77 14.51
C ASP A 27 -12.96 13.24 13.81
N THR A 28 -11.79 12.79 14.28
CA THR A 28 -10.47 13.12 13.70
C THR A 28 -9.53 11.93 13.86
N ILE A 29 -8.59 11.80 12.92
CA ILE A 29 -7.48 10.83 12.98
C ILE A 29 -6.15 11.55 12.75
N ARG A 30 -5.11 11.17 13.50
CA ARG A 30 -3.73 11.66 13.29
C ARG A 30 -2.95 10.64 12.47
N ILE A 31 -2.41 11.10 11.34
CA ILE A 31 -1.60 10.30 10.44
C ILE A 31 -0.19 10.89 10.41
N ALA A 32 0.83 10.03 10.47
CA ALA A 32 2.21 10.42 10.20
C ALA A 32 2.61 9.92 8.80
N VAL A 33 3.06 10.83 7.95
CA VAL A 33 3.66 10.49 6.65
C VAL A 33 5.17 10.60 6.80
N ALA A 34 5.86 9.47 6.75
CA ALA A 34 7.27 9.36 7.06
C ALA A 34 8.10 9.09 5.80
N GLN A 35 9.06 9.97 5.55
CA GLN A 35 10.05 9.79 4.50
C GLN A 35 11.39 9.34 5.12
N THR A 36 11.78 8.11 4.81
CA THR A 36 13.09 7.56 5.18
C THR A 36 13.97 7.47 3.94
N GLU A 37 15.29 7.39 4.13
CA GLU A 37 16.18 7.00 3.04
C GLU A 37 15.81 5.58 2.57
N VAL A 38 15.80 5.37 1.25
CA VAL A 38 15.46 4.09 0.62
C VAL A 38 16.69 3.55 -0.08
N GLY A 39 17.43 2.68 0.61
CA GLY A 39 18.59 1.99 0.08
C GLY A 39 18.27 0.58 -0.42
N THR A 40 19.32 -0.18 -0.76
CA THR A 40 19.22 -1.60 -1.15
C THR A 40 19.30 -2.57 0.01
N GLU A 41 19.54 -2.09 1.23
CA GLU A 41 19.78 -2.91 2.41
C GLU A 41 18.54 -2.93 3.30
N PRO A 42 17.71 -4.00 3.29
CA PRO A 42 16.45 -4.02 4.03
C PRO A 42 16.63 -3.80 5.53
N ALA A 43 17.73 -4.28 6.10
CA ALA A 43 18.03 -4.09 7.52
C ALA A 43 18.22 -2.62 7.91
N ALA A 44 18.92 -1.84 7.06
CA ALA A 44 19.11 -0.40 7.29
C ALA A 44 17.79 0.36 7.11
N ASN A 45 17.07 0.06 6.03
CA ASN A 45 15.75 0.63 5.74
C ASN A 45 14.76 0.36 6.88
N GLY A 46 14.65 -0.90 7.31
CA GLY A 46 13.75 -1.32 8.37
C GLY A 46 14.10 -0.72 9.74
N ALA A 47 15.39 -0.50 10.04
CA ALA A 47 15.80 0.24 11.23
C ALA A 47 15.31 1.70 11.19
N ALA A 48 15.43 2.38 10.05
CA ALA A 48 14.94 3.75 9.87
C ALA A 48 13.41 3.83 9.96
N ILE A 49 12.69 2.88 9.34
CA ILE A 49 11.23 2.75 9.41
C ILE A 49 10.78 2.60 10.86
N ARG A 50 11.36 1.65 11.61
CA ARG A 50 11.01 1.43 13.02
C ARG A 50 11.32 2.64 13.90
N ALA A 51 12.40 3.36 13.63
CA ALA A 51 12.70 4.60 14.36
C ALA A 51 11.64 5.69 14.08
N ALA A 52 11.17 5.81 12.84
CA ALA A 52 10.09 6.73 12.47
C ALA A 52 8.74 6.32 13.09
N MET A 53 8.44 5.01 13.13
CA MET A 53 7.23 4.49 13.80
C MET A 53 7.18 4.89 15.28
N ARG A 54 8.30 4.75 16.01
CA ARG A 54 8.37 5.14 17.43
C ARG A 54 8.07 6.63 17.62
N ARG A 55 8.72 7.50 16.83
CA ARG A 55 8.46 8.95 16.88
C ARG A 55 7.00 9.28 16.57
N ALA A 56 6.43 8.67 15.54
CA ALA A 56 5.04 8.90 15.17
C ALA A 56 4.06 8.45 16.27
N ALA A 57 4.32 7.31 16.92
CA ALA A 57 3.53 6.83 18.04
C ALA A 57 3.66 7.75 19.27
N ASP A 58 4.87 8.22 19.59
CA ASP A 58 5.12 9.20 20.67
C ASP A 58 4.38 10.53 20.40
N GLU A 59 4.24 10.91 19.14
CA GLU A 59 3.44 12.06 18.69
C GLU A 59 1.94 11.74 18.54
N GLY A 60 1.49 10.55 18.92
CA GLY A 60 0.07 10.16 18.96
C GLY A 60 -0.55 9.86 17.59
N ALA A 61 0.24 9.52 16.57
CA ALA A 61 -0.28 9.05 15.30
C ALA A 61 -1.00 7.69 15.46
N ARG A 62 -2.11 7.50 14.76
CA ARG A 62 -2.84 6.22 14.68
C ARG A 62 -2.47 5.41 13.45
N LEU A 63 -1.98 6.07 12.41
CA LEU A 63 -1.47 5.45 11.19
C LEU A 63 -0.14 6.09 10.79
N VAL A 64 0.83 5.25 10.44
CA VAL A 64 2.14 5.67 9.90
C VAL A 64 2.26 5.16 8.47
N HIS A 65 2.47 6.08 7.52
CA HIS A 65 2.56 5.79 6.09
C HIS A 65 3.96 6.06 5.56
N PHE A 66 4.51 5.13 4.79
CA PHE A 66 5.84 5.20 4.18
C PHE A 66 5.79 5.15 2.65
N ALA A 67 6.89 5.60 2.03
CA ALA A 67 7.04 5.67 0.58
C ALA A 67 7.06 4.29 -0.13
N GLU A 68 6.89 4.34 -1.45
CA GLU A 68 7.05 3.18 -2.35
C GLU A 68 8.44 2.55 -2.18
N GLY A 69 8.49 1.22 -2.05
CA GLY A 69 9.75 0.49 -1.90
C GLY A 69 10.54 0.78 -0.62
N ALA A 70 9.99 1.53 0.35
CA ALA A 70 10.72 1.96 1.56
C ALA A 70 11.45 0.84 2.30
N LEU A 71 10.84 -0.34 2.46
CA LEU A 71 11.42 -1.46 3.18
C LEU A 71 12.46 -2.23 2.36
N SER A 72 12.09 -2.61 1.13
CA SER A 72 12.89 -3.52 0.30
C SER A 72 13.92 -2.82 -0.60
N GLY A 73 13.84 -1.50 -0.72
CA GLY A 73 14.43 -0.77 -1.82
C GLY A 73 13.56 -0.78 -3.08
N TYR A 74 13.85 0.16 -3.99
CA TYR A 74 13.16 0.31 -5.27
C TYR A 74 14.05 -0.12 -6.45
N ALA A 75 13.56 -1.04 -7.27
CA ALA A 75 14.34 -1.67 -8.33
C ALA A 75 14.91 -0.70 -9.37
N GLY A 76 14.21 0.42 -9.64
CA GLY A 76 14.63 1.41 -10.63
C GLY A 76 15.86 2.25 -10.23
N ALA A 77 16.07 2.48 -8.92
CA ALA A 77 17.18 3.29 -8.41
C ALA A 77 18.47 2.48 -8.24
N ALA A 78 18.35 1.17 -8.02
CA ALA A 78 19.47 0.26 -7.84
C ALA A 78 19.46 -0.89 -8.86
N LYS A 79 19.31 -0.54 -10.15
CA LYS A 79 19.15 -1.48 -11.26
C LYS A 79 20.08 -2.71 -11.25
N PRO A 80 21.38 -2.61 -10.89
CA PRO A 80 22.25 -3.80 -10.84
C PRO A 80 21.88 -4.78 -9.73
N HIS A 81 21.42 -4.27 -8.58
CA HIS A 81 21.12 -5.09 -7.40
C HIS A 81 19.90 -6.00 -7.60
N PHE A 82 18.91 -5.51 -8.37
CA PHE A 82 17.65 -6.22 -8.59
C PHE A 82 17.59 -6.97 -9.93
N ALA A 83 18.71 -7.08 -10.66
CA ALA A 83 18.76 -7.74 -11.95
C ALA A 83 18.30 -9.21 -11.86
N GLY A 84 17.24 -9.56 -12.58
CA GLY A 84 16.68 -10.90 -12.61
C GLY A 84 16.07 -11.38 -11.28
N TRP A 85 15.88 -10.50 -10.30
CA TRP A 85 15.30 -10.80 -8.98
C TRP A 85 15.95 -11.94 -8.22
N ARG A 86 17.26 -12.14 -8.44
CA ARG A 86 18.09 -13.11 -7.72
C ARG A 86 18.62 -12.50 -6.42
N ILE A 87 17.72 -11.99 -5.59
CA ILE A 87 18.05 -11.42 -4.28
C ILE A 87 17.68 -12.39 -3.17
N ASP A 88 18.36 -12.27 -2.02
CA ASP A 88 17.90 -12.91 -0.80
C ASP A 88 16.68 -12.16 -0.26
N TRP A 89 15.56 -12.87 -0.15
CA TRP A 89 14.31 -12.32 0.36
C TRP A 89 14.19 -12.45 1.87
N ALA A 90 15.07 -13.22 2.52
CA ALA A 90 15.03 -13.41 3.97
C ALA A 90 15.18 -12.10 4.75
N PRO A 91 16.08 -11.16 4.38
CA PRO A 91 16.15 -9.86 5.05
C PRO A 91 14.87 -9.04 4.91
N VAL A 92 14.25 -9.00 3.73
CA VAL A 92 12.98 -8.28 3.51
C VAL A 92 11.87 -8.88 4.38
N ALA A 93 11.76 -10.21 4.40
CA ALA A 93 10.76 -10.90 5.21
C ALA A 93 10.99 -10.73 6.72
N ASP A 94 12.25 -10.68 7.16
CA ASP A 94 12.60 -10.45 8.57
C ASP A 94 12.24 -9.03 9.00
N GLU A 95 12.57 -8.04 8.19
CA GLU A 95 12.28 -6.64 8.48
C GLU A 95 10.79 -6.34 8.42
N LEU A 96 10.03 -7.01 7.54
CA LEU A 96 8.57 -6.95 7.54
C LEU A 96 8.01 -7.52 8.85
N ARG A 97 8.47 -8.69 9.30
CA ARG A 97 8.05 -9.30 10.57
C ARG A 97 8.36 -8.41 11.78
N ARG A 98 9.53 -7.78 11.81
CA ARG A 98 9.91 -6.83 12.88
C ARG A 98 9.06 -5.56 12.85
N THR A 99 8.73 -5.07 11.66
CA THR A 99 7.85 -3.91 11.48
C THR A 99 6.43 -4.23 11.98
N MET A 100 5.92 -5.42 11.63
CA MET A 100 4.64 -5.93 12.11
C MET A 100 4.61 -6.05 13.65
N ALA A 101 5.62 -6.70 14.24
CA ALA A 101 5.70 -6.83 15.69
C ALA A 101 5.69 -5.45 16.39
N LEU A 102 6.46 -4.49 15.87
CA LEU A 102 6.50 -3.15 16.44
C LEU A 102 5.18 -2.38 16.27
N ALA A 103 4.45 -2.57 15.16
CA ALA A 103 3.14 -1.97 14.98
C ALA A 103 2.16 -2.40 16.09
N GLY A 104 2.16 -3.69 16.43
CA GLY A 104 1.40 -4.24 17.55
C GLY A 104 1.85 -3.75 18.93
N GLU A 105 3.17 -3.63 19.15
CA GLU A 105 3.71 -3.06 20.40
C GLU A 105 3.30 -1.60 20.62
N LEU A 106 3.28 -0.81 19.54
CA LEU A 106 2.96 0.61 19.58
C LEU A 106 1.45 0.89 19.49
N GLY A 107 0.63 -0.08 19.07
CA GLY A 107 -0.80 0.12 18.84
C GLY A 107 -1.12 1.07 17.68
N VAL A 108 -0.30 1.03 16.62
CA VAL A 108 -0.43 1.92 15.45
C VAL A 108 -0.55 1.11 14.16
N TRP A 109 -1.36 1.59 13.23
CA TRP A 109 -1.39 1.07 11.87
C TRP A 109 -0.15 1.49 11.11
N VAL A 110 0.35 0.61 10.24
CA VAL A 110 1.53 0.89 9.41
C VAL A 110 1.28 0.50 7.97
N VAL A 111 1.59 1.41 7.06
CA VAL A 111 1.54 1.18 5.62
C VAL A 111 2.95 1.36 5.08
N VAL A 112 3.58 0.27 4.68
CA VAL A 112 4.99 0.28 4.26
C VAL A 112 5.18 -0.26 2.85
N GLY A 113 5.84 0.51 1.99
CA GLY A 113 6.20 0.09 0.65
C GLY A 113 7.28 -0.99 0.66
N GLY A 114 7.10 -2.03 -0.15
CA GLY A 114 8.09 -3.08 -0.31
C GLY A 114 7.67 -4.12 -1.34
N ASN A 115 8.65 -4.82 -1.88
CA ASN A 115 8.42 -5.83 -2.92
C ASN A 115 7.82 -7.11 -2.33
N HIS A 116 6.83 -7.71 -3.00
CA HIS A 116 6.26 -9.01 -2.66
C HIS A 116 6.75 -10.09 -3.63
N ARG A 117 7.51 -11.06 -3.11
CA ARG A 117 8.03 -12.17 -3.90
C ARG A 117 6.92 -13.13 -4.35
N LEU A 118 6.84 -13.38 -5.66
CA LEU A 118 6.01 -14.43 -6.23
C LEU A 118 6.76 -15.76 -6.38
N SER A 119 5.99 -16.85 -6.40
CA SER A 119 6.50 -18.19 -6.71
C SER A 119 6.60 -18.39 -8.24
N GLY A 120 7.08 -19.55 -8.69
CA GLY A 120 7.06 -19.91 -10.12
C GLY A 120 8.02 -19.13 -11.04
N GLY A 121 8.97 -18.38 -10.48
CA GLY A 121 9.91 -17.58 -11.27
C GLY A 121 9.30 -16.28 -11.81
N HIS A 122 8.10 -15.93 -11.37
CA HIS A 122 7.51 -14.62 -11.66
C HIS A 122 8.31 -13.51 -10.96
N ARG A 123 8.32 -12.34 -11.60
CA ARG A 123 8.81 -11.11 -10.97
C ARG A 123 7.90 -10.76 -9.79
N PRO A 124 8.44 -10.11 -8.75
CA PRO A 124 7.64 -9.70 -7.60
C PRO A 124 6.59 -8.65 -7.98
N HIS A 125 5.66 -8.40 -7.07
CA HIS A 125 4.86 -7.18 -7.07
C HIS A 125 5.62 -6.04 -6.39
N ASN A 126 5.28 -4.82 -6.78
CA ASN A 126 5.57 -3.61 -6.04
C ASN A 126 4.36 -3.34 -5.14
N SER A 127 4.55 -3.42 -3.82
CA SER A 127 3.43 -3.54 -2.89
C SER A 127 3.47 -2.51 -1.78
N LEU A 128 2.29 -2.24 -1.21
CA LEU A 128 2.12 -1.65 0.11
C LEU A 128 1.61 -2.72 1.06
N TRP A 129 2.37 -2.97 2.12
CA TRP A 129 1.96 -3.86 3.20
C TRP A 129 1.16 -3.07 4.22
N VAL A 130 -0.09 -3.47 4.45
CA VAL A 130 -1.02 -2.78 5.35
C VAL A 130 -1.12 -3.58 6.64
N ILE A 131 -0.51 -3.07 7.69
CA ILE A 131 -0.33 -3.75 8.97
C ILE A 131 -1.25 -3.06 9.99
N ASP A 132 -2.04 -3.86 10.71
CA ASP A 132 -2.93 -3.37 11.76
C ASP A 132 -2.21 -3.04 13.07
N ASP A 133 -2.93 -2.40 13.98
CA ASP A 133 -2.46 -2.02 15.32
C ASP A 133 -2.28 -3.20 16.29
N ARG A 134 -2.50 -4.43 15.82
CA ARG A 134 -2.20 -5.68 16.54
C ARG A 134 -0.96 -6.37 15.99
N GLY A 135 -0.32 -5.77 14.97
CA GLY A 135 0.83 -6.33 14.30
C GLY A 135 0.50 -7.48 13.34
N ALA A 136 -0.74 -7.58 12.88
CA ALA A 136 -1.15 -8.52 11.84
C ALA A 136 -1.19 -7.84 10.48
N LEU A 137 -1.03 -8.63 9.41
CA LEU A 137 -1.21 -8.12 8.05
C LEU A 137 -2.70 -8.03 7.77
N ALA A 138 -3.24 -6.82 7.72
CA ALA A 138 -4.63 -6.57 7.40
C ALA A 138 -4.91 -6.84 5.92
N ASP A 139 -4.03 -6.34 5.05
CA ASP A 139 -4.08 -6.56 3.60
C ASP A 139 -2.72 -6.21 2.97
N ARG A 140 -2.58 -6.40 1.66
CA ARG A 140 -1.47 -5.94 0.83
C ARG A 140 -2.02 -5.38 -0.46
N TYR A 141 -1.68 -4.14 -0.79
CA TYR A 141 -2.00 -3.56 -2.10
C TYR A 141 -0.83 -3.78 -3.06
N ASP A 142 -1.07 -4.49 -4.16
CA ASP A 142 -0.06 -4.73 -5.21
C ASP A 142 -0.34 -3.77 -6.37
N LYS A 143 0.66 -2.98 -6.79
CA LYS A 143 0.54 -1.96 -7.84
C LYS A 143 -0.07 -2.56 -9.12
N ARG A 144 -1.23 -2.06 -9.53
CA ARG A 144 -2.06 -2.62 -10.61
C ARG A 144 -1.66 -2.04 -11.96
N PHE A 145 -1.43 -0.73 -12.02
CA PHE A 145 -0.98 -0.06 -13.23
C PHE A 145 0.52 0.23 -13.10
N ILE A 146 1.30 -0.47 -13.93
CA ILE A 146 2.76 -0.36 -13.94
C ILE A 146 3.26 0.18 -15.27
N SER A 147 4.34 0.95 -15.24
CA SER A 147 4.96 1.49 -16.44
C SER A 147 5.48 0.39 -17.37
N TYR A 148 5.70 0.72 -18.64
CA TYR A 148 6.32 -0.21 -19.59
C TYR A 148 7.68 -0.73 -19.11
N ALA A 149 8.49 0.14 -18.49
CA ALA A 149 9.78 -0.25 -17.93
C ALA A 149 9.64 -1.22 -16.74
N GLU A 150 8.64 -1.02 -15.88
CA GLU A 150 8.30 -1.94 -14.80
C GLU A 150 7.80 -3.28 -15.33
N LEU A 151 6.87 -3.29 -16.27
CA LEU A 151 6.30 -4.51 -16.84
C LEU A 151 7.38 -5.37 -17.52
N THR A 152 8.29 -4.74 -18.25
CA THR A 152 9.32 -5.45 -19.02
C THR A 152 10.57 -5.80 -18.21
N GLY A 153 10.83 -5.12 -17.09
CA GLY A 153 12.05 -5.28 -16.32
C GLY A 153 11.89 -5.75 -14.87
N TYR A 154 10.87 -5.27 -14.16
CA TYR A 154 10.90 -5.25 -12.69
C TYR A 154 9.72 -5.94 -12.02
N TYR A 155 8.49 -5.77 -12.47
CA TYR A 155 7.33 -6.19 -11.68
C TYR A 155 6.29 -6.94 -12.50
N THR A 156 5.55 -7.79 -11.79
CA THR A 156 4.26 -8.30 -12.23
C THR A 156 3.17 -7.37 -11.68
N PRO A 157 2.15 -6.97 -12.47
CA PRO A 157 1.03 -6.17 -11.96
C PRO A 157 0.22 -6.91 -10.90
N GLY A 158 -0.30 -6.20 -9.90
CA GLY A 158 -1.37 -6.67 -9.03
C GLY A 158 -2.74 -6.61 -9.72
N ASP A 159 -3.75 -7.20 -9.08
CA ASP A 159 -5.08 -7.36 -9.68
C ASP A 159 -6.27 -7.02 -8.76
N HIS A 160 -6.02 -6.61 -7.51
CA HIS A 160 -7.07 -6.31 -6.54
C HIS A 160 -6.97 -4.91 -5.93
N THR A 161 -8.13 -4.42 -5.49
CA THR A 161 -8.22 -3.16 -4.74
C THR A 161 -8.18 -3.45 -3.25
N CYS A 162 -7.56 -2.55 -2.49
CA CYS A 162 -7.42 -2.66 -1.04
C CYS A 162 -8.07 -1.42 -0.40
N VAL A 163 -8.95 -1.65 0.58
CA VAL A 163 -9.53 -0.61 1.43
C VAL A 163 -9.59 -1.12 2.86
N VAL A 164 -9.02 -0.36 3.80
CA VAL A 164 -9.06 -0.68 5.23
C VAL A 164 -9.75 0.42 6.01
N GLU A 165 -10.31 0.06 7.17
CA GLU A 165 -10.93 1.03 8.08
C GLU A 165 -10.06 1.19 9.33
N VAL A 166 -9.70 2.43 9.66
CA VAL A 166 -8.92 2.79 10.85
C VAL A 166 -9.66 3.88 11.62
N ASP A 167 -10.05 3.57 12.85
CA ASP A 167 -10.83 4.46 13.73
C ASP A 167 -12.11 5.04 13.08
N GLY A 168 -12.71 4.30 12.13
CA GLY A 168 -13.92 4.71 11.40
C GLY A 168 -13.66 5.47 10.09
N PHE A 169 -12.40 5.72 9.73
CA PHE A 169 -12.01 6.30 8.44
C PHE A 169 -11.56 5.22 7.46
N ARG A 170 -12.01 5.29 6.21
CA ARG A 170 -11.67 4.34 5.15
C ARG A 170 -10.47 4.84 4.35
N PHE A 171 -9.43 4.02 4.30
CA PHE A 171 -8.18 4.29 3.59
C PHE A 171 -8.06 3.43 2.34
N GLY A 172 -7.83 4.07 1.20
CA GLY A 172 -7.46 3.44 -0.06
C GLY A 172 -5.98 3.61 -0.37
N PHE A 173 -5.46 2.85 -1.33
CA PHE A 173 -4.03 2.80 -1.63
C PHE A 173 -3.79 2.90 -3.12
N LEU A 174 -2.81 3.71 -3.51
CA LEU A 174 -2.32 3.84 -4.88
C LEU A 174 -0.81 4.10 -4.87
N ILE A 175 -0.11 3.67 -5.91
CA ILE A 175 1.35 3.72 -5.97
C ILE A 175 1.82 4.45 -7.23
N CYS A 176 2.56 5.54 -7.05
CA CYS A 176 3.42 6.16 -8.04
C CYS A 176 2.70 6.43 -9.38
N ILE A 177 3.07 5.77 -10.47
CA ILE A 177 2.49 6.02 -11.81
C ILE A 177 0.96 5.90 -11.85
N GLU A 178 0.35 5.22 -10.87
CA GLU A 178 -1.10 5.15 -10.69
C GLU A 178 -1.78 6.52 -10.53
N VAL A 179 -1.03 7.57 -10.18
CA VAL A 179 -1.50 8.97 -10.21
C VAL A 179 -1.97 9.41 -11.60
N ALA A 180 -1.44 8.82 -12.67
CA ALA A 180 -1.76 9.19 -14.03
C ALA A 180 -3.07 8.55 -14.56
N PHE A 181 -3.75 7.73 -13.75
CA PHE A 181 -4.93 6.95 -14.16
C PHE A 181 -6.16 7.34 -13.33
N PRO A 182 -6.95 8.34 -13.78
CA PRO A 182 -8.10 8.84 -13.04
C PRO A 182 -9.13 7.77 -12.65
N GLU A 183 -9.23 6.68 -13.42
CA GLU A 183 -10.14 5.58 -13.18
C GLU A 183 -9.89 4.91 -11.83
N LEU A 184 -8.61 4.81 -11.42
CA LEU A 184 -8.24 4.27 -10.11
C LEU A 184 -8.72 5.17 -8.97
N TRP A 185 -8.62 6.49 -9.13
CA TRP A 185 -9.09 7.45 -8.13
C TRP A 185 -10.63 7.49 -8.06
N SER A 186 -11.29 7.38 -9.20
CA SER A 186 -12.74 7.22 -9.28
C SER A 186 -13.22 5.94 -8.60
N GLU A 187 -12.47 4.83 -8.75
CA GLU A 187 -12.74 3.57 -8.05
C GLU A 187 -12.65 3.74 -6.52
N GLN A 188 -11.59 4.38 -6.00
CA GLN A 188 -11.46 4.65 -4.56
C GLN A 188 -12.66 5.46 -4.03
N ARG A 189 -13.11 6.47 -4.79
CA ARG A 189 -14.27 7.28 -4.42
C ARG A 189 -15.56 6.46 -4.38
N ALA A 190 -15.75 5.58 -5.36
CA ALA A 190 -16.89 4.68 -5.44
C ALA A 190 -16.94 3.68 -4.28
N LEU A 191 -15.77 3.28 -3.77
CA LEU A 191 -15.61 2.42 -2.58
C LEU A 191 -15.80 3.18 -1.26
N GLY A 192 -16.12 4.47 -1.31
CA GLY A 192 -16.32 5.31 -0.14
C GLY A 192 -15.05 5.47 0.69
N VAL A 193 -13.89 5.53 0.04
CA VAL A 193 -12.63 5.89 0.69
C VAL A 193 -12.69 7.35 1.13
N ASP A 194 -12.28 7.60 2.36
CA ASP A 194 -12.16 8.95 2.94
C ASP A 194 -10.77 9.54 2.67
N CYS A 195 -9.72 8.72 2.60
CA CYS A 195 -8.36 9.17 2.32
C CYS A 195 -7.57 8.16 1.48
N VAL A 196 -6.90 8.61 0.42
CA VAL A 196 -6.01 7.77 -0.38
C VAL A 196 -4.57 7.97 0.10
N LEU A 197 -3.94 6.90 0.59
CA LEU A 197 -2.53 6.86 0.92
C LEU A 197 -1.72 6.58 -0.36
N PHE A 198 -1.28 7.67 -0.99
CA PHE A 198 -0.52 7.64 -2.22
C PHE A 198 0.99 7.52 -1.95
N SER A 199 1.59 6.40 -2.37
CA SER A 199 3.01 6.11 -2.10
C SER A 199 3.84 6.29 -3.37
N THR A 200 4.94 7.03 -3.30
CA THR A 200 5.80 7.29 -4.47
C THR A 200 7.27 7.35 -4.08
N PHE A 201 8.14 6.94 -5.00
CA PHE A 201 9.58 7.17 -4.95
C PHE A 201 10.02 8.30 -5.92
N SER A 202 9.07 8.94 -6.62
CA SER A 202 9.36 10.00 -7.59
C SER A 202 9.72 11.31 -6.91
N GLU A 203 10.75 11.99 -7.42
CA GLU A 203 11.10 13.38 -7.06
C GLU A 203 10.45 14.41 -8.00
N ASP A 204 9.68 13.96 -9.00
CA ASP A 204 9.07 14.86 -9.99
C ASP A 204 7.88 15.65 -9.38
N PRO A 205 7.94 16.99 -9.32
CA PRO A 205 6.90 17.83 -8.73
C PRO A 205 5.54 17.71 -9.43
N VAL A 206 5.48 17.16 -10.65
CA VAL A 206 4.20 16.90 -11.34
C VAL A 206 3.32 15.93 -10.54
N PHE A 207 3.92 15.02 -9.76
CA PHE A 207 3.17 14.09 -8.92
C PHE A 207 2.33 14.81 -7.87
N GLU A 208 2.91 15.80 -7.18
CA GLU A 208 2.18 16.63 -6.20
C GLU A 208 1.00 17.34 -6.86
N THR A 209 1.21 17.90 -8.06
CA THR A 209 0.16 18.60 -8.81
C THR A 209 -1.00 17.66 -9.15
N MET A 210 -0.70 16.46 -9.67
CA MET A 210 -1.74 15.49 -10.03
C MET A 210 -2.48 14.94 -8.81
N VAL A 211 -1.77 14.60 -7.72
CA VAL A 211 -2.41 14.12 -6.48
C VAL A 211 -3.35 15.17 -5.90
N ARG A 212 -2.95 16.45 -5.87
CA ARG A 212 -3.83 17.55 -5.45
C ARG A 212 -5.05 17.67 -6.35
N GLY A 213 -4.88 17.52 -7.66
CA GLY A 213 -5.98 17.49 -8.63
C GLY A 213 -6.99 16.39 -8.33
N HIS A 214 -6.51 15.17 -8.05
CA HIS A 214 -7.38 14.04 -7.72
C HIS A 214 -8.10 14.22 -6.38
N ALA A 215 -7.39 14.69 -5.34
CA ALA A 215 -8.00 14.98 -4.04
C ALA A 215 -9.15 15.99 -4.20
N ALA A 216 -8.92 17.09 -4.91
CA ALA A 216 -9.95 18.10 -5.16
C ALA A 216 -11.12 17.58 -6.02
N ALA A 217 -10.85 16.75 -7.03
CA ALA A 217 -11.88 16.26 -7.94
C ALA A 217 -12.79 15.19 -7.33
N HIS A 218 -12.28 14.40 -6.38
CA HIS A 218 -13.01 13.26 -5.80
C HIS A 218 -13.53 13.52 -4.37
N GLY A 219 -12.98 14.53 -3.68
CA GLY A 219 -13.39 14.88 -2.32
C GLY A 219 -12.86 13.89 -1.27
N PHE A 220 -11.59 13.51 -1.43
CA PHE A 220 -10.79 12.86 -0.37
C PHE A 220 -10.19 13.92 0.57
#